data_AF-A0AAJ1XAK2-F1
#
_entry.id   AF-A0AAJ1XAK2-F1
#
_cell.length_a   1.000
_cell.length_b   1.000
_cell.length_c   1.000
_cell.angle_alpha   90.00
_cell.angle_beta   90.00
_cell.angle_gamma   90.00
#
_symmetry.space_group_name_H-M   'P 1'
#
loop_
_entity.id
_entity.type
_entity.pdbx_description
1 polymer ?
#
loop_
_entity_poly.entity_id
_entity_poly.type
_entity_poly.pdbx_seq_one_letter_code
_entity_poly.pdbx_strand_id
1 'polypeptide(L)'
;MRWPWSAAAPPRLEDAQADVLLQDLLSRDATRITDAARIVARLFSAPSLDALAAHVDLIERSCHSITLGGMLISNQAHLEAALKRLRHWQAHAGCLCALNPGYPFFDPRRLIEQGQMQLLALQEAEDGWGDCHNVACMHCGQHWQAIDREYHYPWWEWKAA
;
A
#
# COMPACT_ATOMS: atom_id res chain seq x y z
N MET A 1 7.52 37.92 21.83
CA MET A 1 7.43 36.48 22.13
C MET A 1 6.25 35.92 21.33
N ARG A 2 6.50 35.11 20.30
CA ARG A 2 5.42 34.49 19.49
C ARG A 2 5.21 33.07 20.02
N TRP A 3 4.02 32.83 20.56
CA TRP A 3 3.55 31.51 20.97
C TRP A 3 3.36 30.66 19.71
N PRO A 4 4.01 29.49 19.55
CA PRO A 4 3.83 28.70 18.34
C PRO A 4 2.49 27.98 18.42
N TRP A 5 1.80 27.93 17.29
CA TRP A 5 0.47 27.36 17.11
C TRP A 5 0.27 26.04 17.86
N SER A 6 -0.80 25.95 18.66
CA SER A 6 -1.43 24.66 18.92
C SER A 6 -1.88 24.13 17.58
N ALA A 7 -1.17 23.13 17.04
CA ALA A 7 -1.66 22.40 15.88
C ALA A 7 -3.06 21.90 16.24
N ALA A 8 -4.04 22.15 15.37
CA ALA A 8 -5.38 21.60 15.55
C ALA A 8 -5.27 20.09 15.79
N ALA A 9 -6.06 19.57 16.73
CA ALA A 9 -6.06 18.14 17.02
C ALA A 9 -6.29 17.35 15.71
N PRO A 10 -5.58 16.24 15.49
CA PRO A 10 -5.79 15.43 14.30
C PRO A 10 -7.27 14.99 14.23
N PRO A 11 -7.86 14.92 13.02
CA PRO A 11 -9.22 14.45 12.85
C PRO A 11 -9.36 13.02 13.38
N ARG A 12 -10.56 12.67 13.84
CA ARG A 12 -10.93 11.33 14.29
C ARG A 12 -11.93 10.72 13.32
N LEU A 13 -11.79 9.43 13.04
CA LEU A 13 -12.66 8.71 12.10
C LEU A 13 -13.57 7.73 12.85
N GLU A 14 -14.74 7.46 12.28
CA GLU A 14 -15.70 6.48 12.82
C GLU A 14 -15.22 5.04 12.60
N ASP A 15 -14.59 4.75 11.45
CA ASP A 15 -13.95 3.47 11.19
C ASP A 15 -12.70 3.33 12.06
N ALA A 16 -12.74 2.40 13.02
CA ALA A 16 -11.68 2.26 14.03
C ALA A 16 -10.31 1.91 13.44
N GLN A 17 -10.26 1.12 12.35
CA GLN A 17 -9.02 0.80 11.67
C GLN A 17 -8.44 2.03 10.98
N ALA A 18 -9.26 2.75 10.21
CA ALA A 18 -8.86 3.98 9.55
C ALA A 18 -8.42 5.04 10.56
N ASP A 19 -9.11 5.16 11.70
CA ASP A 19 -8.77 6.12 12.75
C ASP A 19 -7.36 5.87 13.28
N VAL A 20 -7.03 4.63 13.66
CA VAL A 20 -5.68 4.26 14.13
C VAL A 20 -4.64 4.55 13.06
N LEU A 21 -4.88 4.12 11.82
CA LEU A 21 -3.96 4.36 10.71
C LEU A 21 -3.74 5.85 10.46
N LEU A 22 -4.79 6.67 10.54
CA LEU A 22 -4.68 8.11 10.39
C LEU A 22 -3.88 8.74 11.53
N GLN A 23 -4.12 8.33 12.79
CA GLN A 23 -3.34 8.83 13.93
C GLN A 23 -1.85 8.49 13.78
N ASP A 24 -1.52 7.28 13.30
CA ASP A 24 -0.14 6.85 13.07
C ASP A 24 0.52 7.63 11.94
N LEU A 25 -0.18 7.83 10.81
CA LEU A 25 0.32 8.62 9.68
C LEU A 25 0.55 10.11 10.04
N LEU A 26 -0.23 10.66 10.97
CA LEU A 26 -0.09 12.06 11.41
C LEU A 26 0.83 12.22 12.64
N SER A 27 1.39 11.14 13.15
CA SER A 27 2.10 11.10 14.44
C SER A 27 3.44 11.86 14.48
N ARG A 28 4.02 12.15 13.31
CA ARG A 28 5.42 12.59 13.13
C ARG A 28 6.49 11.59 13.58
N ASP A 29 6.10 10.38 13.96
CA ASP A 29 7.00 9.28 14.30
C ASP A 29 7.28 8.44 13.04
N ALA A 30 8.55 8.38 12.62
CA ALA A 30 8.94 7.71 11.39
C ALA A 30 8.59 6.21 11.37
N THR A 31 8.65 5.53 12.51
CA THR A 31 8.33 4.10 12.61
C THR A 31 6.83 3.90 12.47
N ARG A 32 6.03 4.66 13.22
CA ARG A 32 4.55 4.58 13.14
C ARG A 32 4.04 4.92 11.75
N ILE A 33 4.60 5.96 11.11
CA ILE A 33 4.26 6.33 9.75
C ILE A 33 4.59 5.19 8.78
N THR A 34 5.78 4.60 8.90
CA THR A 34 6.22 3.50 8.03
C THR A 34 5.32 2.28 8.17
N ASP A 35 4.97 1.89 9.40
CA ASP A 35 4.14 0.73 9.66
C ASP A 35 2.70 0.95 9.18
N ALA A 36 2.11 2.12 9.46
CA ALA A 36 0.79 2.47 8.95
C ALA A 36 0.78 2.54 7.42
N ALA A 37 1.79 3.14 6.79
CA ALA A 37 1.92 3.19 5.33
C ALA A 37 1.98 1.78 4.71
N ARG A 38 2.71 0.84 5.33
CA ARG A 38 2.73 -0.56 4.86
C ARG A 38 1.36 -1.23 4.93
N ILE A 39 0.54 -0.89 5.92
CA ILE A 39 -0.83 -1.42 6.04
C ILE A 39 -1.72 -0.77 4.98
N VAL A 40 -1.73 0.57 4.88
CA VAL A 40 -2.54 1.32 3.92
C VAL A 40 -2.20 0.93 2.49
N ALA A 41 -0.91 0.78 2.16
CA ALA A 41 -0.47 0.34 0.84
C ALA A 41 -1.11 -0.98 0.41
N ARG A 42 -1.53 -1.84 1.35
CA ARG A 42 -2.13 -3.17 1.11
C ARG A 42 -3.58 -3.27 1.59
N LEU A 43 -4.24 -2.14 1.85
CA LEU A 43 -5.61 -2.10 2.35
C LEU A 43 -6.63 -2.34 1.23
N PHE A 44 -7.67 -3.13 1.53
CA PHE A 44 -8.80 -3.43 0.63
C PHE A 44 -10.17 -3.20 1.27
N SER A 45 -10.23 -2.84 2.57
CA SER A 45 -11.46 -2.48 3.26
C SER A 45 -12.02 -1.19 2.64
N ALA A 46 -13.15 -1.29 1.93
CA ALA A 46 -13.79 -0.12 1.31
C ALA A 46 -14.15 0.97 2.34
N PRO A 47 -14.79 0.67 3.50
CA PRO A 47 -15.08 1.69 4.52
C PRO A 47 -13.82 2.40 5.03
N SER A 48 -12.74 1.65 5.25
CA SER A 48 -11.49 2.24 5.74
C SER A 48 -10.78 3.06 4.66
N LEU A 49 -10.84 2.63 3.39
CA LEU A 49 -10.32 3.38 2.25
C LEU A 49 -11.11 4.68 2.01
N ASP A 50 -12.44 4.64 2.10
CA ASP A 50 -13.30 5.83 2.01
C ASP A 50 -12.92 6.86 3.09
N ALA A 51 -12.82 6.39 4.34
CA ALA A 51 -12.49 7.25 5.48
C ALA A 51 -11.09 7.86 5.36
N LEU A 52 -10.07 7.09 4.95
CA LEU A 52 -8.70 7.58 4.78
C LEU A 52 -8.52 8.47 3.54
N ALA A 53 -9.17 8.13 2.43
CA ALA A 53 -9.03 8.86 1.16
C ALA A 53 -9.52 10.31 1.27
N ALA A 54 -10.50 10.58 2.13
CA ALA A 54 -10.94 11.93 2.46
C ALA A 54 -9.83 12.82 3.07
N HIS A 55 -8.77 12.23 3.59
CA HIS A 55 -7.66 12.91 4.28
C HIS A 55 -6.31 12.79 3.58
N VAL A 56 -6.26 12.26 2.35
CA VAL A 56 -5.00 12.00 1.63
C VAL A 56 -4.12 13.25 1.48
N ASP A 57 -4.70 14.43 1.24
CA ASP A 57 -3.95 15.70 1.16
C ASP A 57 -3.30 16.08 2.50
N LEU A 58 -3.99 15.80 3.62
CA LEU A 58 -3.47 16.08 4.96
C LEU A 58 -2.33 15.11 5.31
N ILE A 59 -2.50 13.83 4.99
CA ILE A 59 -1.47 12.81 5.19
C ILE A 59 -0.20 13.19 4.41
N GLU A 60 -0.35 13.50 3.12
CA GLU A 60 0.77 13.86 2.25
C GLU A 60 1.56 15.06 2.79
N ARG A 61 0.86 16.16 3.13
CA ARG A 61 1.50 17.36 3.71
C ARG A 61 2.18 17.07 5.06
N SER A 62 1.58 16.24 5.90
CA SER A 62 2.11 15.96 7.24
C SER A 62 3.37 15.11 7.19
N CYS A 63 3.50 14.25 6.19
CA CYS A 63 4.66 13.39 6.01
C CYS A 63 5.77 13.98 5.14
N HIS A 64 5.49 15.03 4.35
CA HIS A 64 6.40 15.56 3.33
C HIS A 64 7.85 15.84 3.81
N SER A 65 8.02 16.30 5.04
CA SER A 65 9.34 16.66 5.59
C SER A 65 9.93 15.62 6.54
N ILE A 66 9.35 14.41 6.61
CA ILE A 66 9.77 13.38 7.56
C ILE A 66 10.71 12.41 6.87
N THR A 67 11.94 12.29 7.38
CA THR A 67 12.89 11.27 6.92
C THR A 67 12.52 9.91 7.51
N LEU A 68 11.97 9.03 6.68
CA LEU A 68 11.53 7.69 7.11
C LEU A 68 12.66 6.65 7.18
N GLY A 69 13.86 7.00 6.71
CA GLY A 69 15.01 6.11 6.69
C GLY A 69 14.78 4.87 5.81
N GLY A 70 15.43 3.77 6.18
CA GLY A 70 15.46 2.53 5.40
C GLY A 70 16.89 2.21 4.96
N MET A 71 17.33 0.99 5.23
CA MET A 71 18.73 0.57 4.98
C MET A 71 18.93 0.07 3.55
N LEU A 72 18.01 -0.78 3.06
CA LEU A 72 18.09 -1.41 1.73
C LEU A 72 17.11 -0.79 0.74
N ILE A 73 15.85 -0.61 1.17
CA ILE A 73 14.86 0.22 0.48
C ILE A 73 14.49 1.39 1.39
N SER A 74 14.32 2.57 0.80
CA SER A 74 13.74 3.72 1.47
C SER A 74 12.32 3.40 1.94
N ASN A 75 12.05 3.58 3.23
CA ASN A 75 10.70 3.44 3.79
C ASN A 75 9.69 4.42 3.15
N GLN A 76 10.20 5.44 2.45
CA GLN A 76 9.39 6.33 1.61
C GLN A 76 8.57 5.57 0.55
N ALA A 77 9.08 4.46 0.01
CA ALA A 77 8.36 3.64 -0.97
C ALA A 77 7.02 3.11 -0.43
N HIS A 78 6.94 2.82 0.88
CA HIS A 78 5.70 2.39 1.52
C HIS A 78 4.69 3.54 1.60
N LEU A 79 5.15 4.74 1.95
CA LEU A 79 4.30 5.93 2.02
C LEU A 79 3.80 6.35 0.63
N GLU A 80 4.65 6.31 -0.38
CA GLU A 80 4.26 6.58 -1.77
C GLU A 80 3.20 5.59 -2.26
N ALA A 81 3.37 4.30 -1.99
CA ALA A 81 2.37 3.28 -2.33
C ALA A 81 1.04 3.48 -1.59
N ALA A 82 1.08 3.85 -0.31
CA ALA A 82 -0.10 4.18 0.48
C ALA A 82 -0.85 5.38 -0.10
N LEU A 83 -0.14 6.48 -0.38
CA LEU A 83 -0.72 7.69 -0.99
C LEU A 83 -1.30 7.39 -2.37
N LYS A 84 -0.57 6.67 -3.22
CA LYS A 84 -1.05 6.25 -4.54
C LYS A 84 -2.34 5.43 -4.45
N ARG A 85 -2.44 4.52 -3.48
CA ARG A 85 -3.65 3.73 -3.23
C ARG A 85 -4.83 4.61 -2.83
N LEU A 86 -4.65 5.51 -1.87
CA LEU A 86 -5.70 6.43 -1.43
C LEU A 86 -6.16 7.35 -2.57
N ARG A 87 -5.23 7.88 -3.39
CA ARG A 87 -5.56 8.70 -4.57
C ARG A 87 -6.32 7.91 -5.63
N HIS A 88 -5.90 6.69 -5.92
CA HIS A 88 -6.57 5.82 -6.88
C HIS A 88 -8.01 5.51 -6.45
N TRP A 89 -8.19 5.23 -5.15
CA TRP A 89 -9.51 5.04 -4.56
C TRP A 89 -10.37 6.31 -4.64
N GLN A 90 -9.84 7.45 -4.17
CA GLN A 90 -10.52 8.75 -4.21
C GLN A 90 -11.01 9.13 -5.62
N ALA A 91 -10.17 8.88 -6.63
CA ALA A 91 -10.46 9.19 -8.01
C ALA A 91 -11.38 8.16 -8.69
N HIS A 92 -11.74 7.07 -8.01
CA HIS A 92 -12.49 5.94 -8.59
C HIS A 92 -11.83 5.42 -9.87
N ALA A 93 -10.49 5.35 -9.88
CA ALA A 93 -9.69 5.13 -11.08
C ALA A 93 -9.66 3.66 -11.56
N GLY A 94 -10.59 2.83 -11.09
CA GLY A 94 -10.73 1.42 -11.43
C GLY A 94 -10.41 0.48 -10.27
N CYS A 95 -10.10 -0.77 -10.62
CA CYS A 95 -9.80 -1.80 -9.63
C CYS A 95 -8.42 -1.59 -8.99
N LEU A 96 -8.33 -1.76 -7.67
CA LEU A 96 -7.08 -1.63 -6.91
C LEU A 96 -5.96 -2.58 -7.40
N CYS A 97 -6.28 -3.67 -8.09
CA CYS A 97 -5.25 -4.57 -8.64
C CYS A 97 -4.37 -3.91 -9.70
N ALA A 98 -4.84 -2.83 -10.35
CA ALA A 98 -4.04 -2.05 -11.30
C ALA A 98 -2.80 -1.42 -10.64
N LEU A 99 -2.76 -1.35 -9.31
CA LEU A 99 -1.63 -0.83 -8.54
C LEU A 99 -0.54 -1.88 -8.26
N ASN A 100 -0.79 -3.17 -8.51
CA ASN A 100 0.15 -4.25 -8.18
C ASN A 100 1.56 -4.03 -8.75
N PRO A 101 1.75 -3.64 -10.03
CA PRO A 101 3.08 -3.39 -10.59
C PRO A 101 3.85 -2.24 -9.94
N GLY A 102 3.14 -1.33 -9.26
CA GLY A 102 3.76 -0.14 -8.67
C GLY A 102 4.33 -0.35 -7.27
N TYR A 103 4.19 -1.53 -6.66
CA TYR A 103 4.63 -1.75 -5.29
C TYR A 103 5.21 -3.17 -5.12
N PRO A 104 6.55 -3.31 -5.10
CA PRO A 104 7.23 -4.61 -5.13
C PRO A 104 6.95 -5.52 -3.92
N PHE A 105 6.37 -4.99 -2.85
CA PHE A 105 6.03 -5.74 -1.63
C PHE A 105 4.61 -6.34 -1.66
N PHE A 106 3.95 -6.33 -2.81
CA PHE A 106 2.71 -7.06 -3.03
C PHE A 106 2.98 -8.54 -3.27
N ASP A 107 2.95 -9.30 -2.17
CA ASP A 107 3.04 -10.74 -2.20
C ASP A 107 1.73 -11.36 -2.72
N PRO A 108 1.72 -12.07 -3.87
CA PRO A 108 0.52 -12.69 -4.42
C PRO A 108 -0.08 -13.71 -3.46
N ARG A 109 0.72 -14.40 -2.66
CA ARG A 109 0.26 -15.41 -1.69
C ARG A 109 -0.64 -14.77 -0.63
N ARG A 110 -0.24 -13.61 -0.12
CA ARG A 110 -1.05 -12.83 0.84
C ARG A 110 -2.34 -12.32 0.20
N LEU A 111 -2.29 -11.88 -1.06
CA LEU A 111 -3.49 -11.45 -1.77
C LEU A 111 -4.47 -12.60 -2.01
N ILE A 112 -3.96 -13.82 -2.23
CA ILE A 112 -4.76 -15.04 -2.32
C ILE A 112 -5.39 -15.37 -0.97
N GLU A 113 -4.61 -15.38 0.11
CA GLU A 113 -5.10 -15.62 1.49
C GLU A 113 -6.19 -14.63 1.90
N GLN A 114 -6.08 -13.37 1.46
CA GLN A 114 -7.06 -12.31 1.70
C GLN A 114 -8.26 -12.34 0.74
N GLY A 115 -8.33 -13.31 -0.17
CA GLY A 115 -9.42 -13.43 -1.15
C GLY A 115 -9.45 -12.33 -2.20
N GLN A 116 -8.36 -11.59 -2.40
CA GLN A 116 -8.25 -10.52 -3.39
C GLN A 116 -7.83 -11.05 -4.77
N MET A 117 -7.18 -12.21 -4.78
CA MET A 117 -6.68 -12.89 -5.97
C MET A 117 -7.02 -14.39 -5.89
N GLN A 118 -7.24 -15.01 -7.05
CA GLN A 118 -7.34 -16.45 -7.20
C GLN A 118 -6.08 -16.97 -7.90
N LEU A 119 -5.45 -18.00 -7.33
CA LEU A 119 -4.38 -18.71 -8.03
C LEU A 119 -4.96 -19.50 -9.20
N LEU A 120 -4.45 -19.25 -10.40
CA LEU A 120 -4.79 -19.99 -11.62
C LEU A 120 -3.75 -21.07 -11.90
N ALA A 121 -2.47 -20.73 -11.78
CA ALA A 121 -1.37 -21.66 -11.95
C ALA A 121 -0.11 -21.17 -11.22
N LEU A 122 0.71 -22.12 -10.79
CA LEU A 122 2.06 -21.87 -10.26
C LEU A 122 3.06 -22.58 -11.17
N GLN A 123 4.04 -21.84 -11.68
CA GLN A 123 5.02 -22.32 -12.66
C GLN A 123 6.40 -21.75 -12.34
N GLU A 124 7.47 -22.33 -12.90
CA GLU A 124 8.78 -21.67 -12.91
C GLU A 124 8.73 -20.42 -13.81
N ALA A 125 9.48 -19.38 -13.43
CA ALA A 125 9.65 -18.20 -14.28
C ALA A 125 10.35 -18.56 -15.60
N GLU A 126 10.04 -17.83 -16.69
CA GLU A 126 10.58 -18.12 -18.04
C GLU A 126 12.11 -18.06 -18.12
N ASP A 127 12.74 -17.25 -17.27
CA ASP A 127 14.20 -17.15 -17.17
C ASP A 127 14.83 -18.20 -16.23
N GLY A 128 14.01 -19.09 -15.66
CA GLY A 128 14.41 -20.16 -14.76
C GLY A 128 14.67 -19.71 -13.32
N TRP A 129 14.34 -18.47 -12.95
CA TRP A 129 14.59 -17.93 -11.61
C TRP A 129 13.32 -17.48 -10.91
N GLY A 130 12.93 -18.24 -9.88
CA GLY A 130 11.80 -17.96 -9.02
C GLY A 130 10.48 -18.53 -9.54
N ASP A 131 9.43 -18.37 -8.73
CA ASP A 131 8.10 -18.87 -9.00
C ASP A 131 7.24 -17.80 -9.69
N CYS A 132 6.61 -18.16 -10.81
CA CYS A 132 5.59 -17.36 -11.49
C CYS A 132 4.19 -17.78 -11.02
N HIS A 133 3.54 -16.89 -10.27
CA HIS A 133 2.15 -17.04 -9.85
C HIS A 133 1.25 -16.39 -10.89
N ASN A 134 0.53 -17.20 -11.67
CA ASN A 134 -0.55 -16.73 -12.53
C ASN A 134 -1.82 -16.60 -11.69
N VAL A 135 -2.37 -15.40 -11.58
CA VAL A 135 -3.52 -15.10 -10.74
C VAL A 135 -4.59 -14.29 -11.47
N ALA A 136 -5.84 -14.44 -11.07
CA ALA A 136 -6.94 -13.57 -11.48
C ALA A 136 -7.39 -12.68 -10.31
N CYS A 137 -7.66 -11.41 -10.58
CA CYS A 137 -8.27 -10.53 -9.58
C CYS A 137 -9.72 -10.95 -9.29
N MET A 138 -10.04 -11.14 -8.02
CA MET A 138 -11.39 -11.53 -7.58
C MET A 138 -12.45 -10.43 -7.77
N HIS A 139 -12.05 -9.19 -8.03
CA HIS A 139 -12.96 -8.06 -8.20
C HIS A 139 -13.26 -7.73 -9.65
N CYS A 140 -12.26 -7.78 -10.53
CA CYS A 140 -12.41 -7.38 -11.94
C CYS A 140 -12.04 -8.47 -12.96
N GLY A 141 -11.53 -9.61 -12.51
CA GLY A 141 -11.12 -10.71 -13.38
C GLY A 141 -9.80 -10.51 -14.12
N GLN A 142 -9.13 -9.35 -14.00
CA GLN A 142 -7.84 -9.11 -14.65
C GLN A 142 -6.82 -10.18 -14.26
N HIS A 143 -6.16 -10.76 -15.27
CA HIS A 143 -5.08 -11.71 -15.07
C HIS A 143 -3.74 -11.01 -14.87
N TRP A 144 -2.93 -11.60 -14.00
CA TRP A 144 -1.61 -11.13 -13.66
C TRP A 144 -0.64 -12.29 -13.55
N GLN A 145 0.60 -12.04 -13.93
CA GLN A 145 1.77 -12.80 -13.51
C GLN A 145 2.45 -12.05 -12.37
N ALA A 146 2.67 -12.72 -11.25
CA ALA A 146 3.48 -12.24 -10.14
C ALA A 146 4.68 -13.16 -9.98
N ILE A 147 5.85 -12.67 -10.36
CA ILE A 147 7.08 -13.45 -10.38
C ILE A 147 7.88 -13.12 -9.12
N ASP A 148 8.24 -14.15 -8.36
CA ASP A 148 9.17 -13.99 -7.25
C ASP A 148 10.54 -13.64 -7.79
N ARG A 149 11.01 -12.44 -7.46
CA ARG A 149 12.35 -11.97 -7.78
C ARG A 149 13.09 -11.82 -6.46
N GLU A 150 14.04 -12.71 -6.24
CA GLU A 150 14.89 -12.65 -5.06
C GLU A 150 16.21 -11.95 -5.39
N TYR A 151 16.60 -11.00 -4.53
CA TYR A 151 17.97 -10.49 -4.48
C TYR A 151 18.42 -10.34 -3.01
N HIS A 152 18.28 -9.14 -2.43
CA HIS A 152 18.58 -8.90 -1.00
C HIS A 152 17.35 -9.06 -0.08
N TYR A 153 16.15 -9.15 -0.65
CA TYR A 153 14.88 -9.45 0.00
C TYR A 153 13.87 -9.87 -1.09
N PRO A 154 12.79 -10.60 -0.74
CA PRO A 154 11.75 -10.96 -1.70
C PRO A 154 11.02 -9.73 -2.22
N TRP A 155 10.91 -9.61 -3.54
CA TRP A 155 10.06 -8.63 -4.20
C TRP A 155 9.37 -9.25 -5.40
N TRP A 156 8.24 -8.66 -5.80
CA TRP A 156 7.35 -9.24 -6.79
C TRP A 156 7.31 -8.38 -8.04
N GLU A 157 7.70 -8.98 -9.16
CA GLU A 157 7.51 -8.39 -10.48
C GLU A 157 6.10 -8.75 -10.96
N TRP A 158 5.23 -7.74 -11.08
CA TRP A 158 3.86 -7.93 -11.56
C TRP A 158 3.72 -7.50 -13.02
N LYS A 159 3.18 -8.38 -13.86
CA LYS A 159 2.89 -8.13 -15.29
C LYS A 159 1.43 -8.46 -15.59
N ALA A 160 0.79 -7.63 -16.39
CA ALA A 160 -0.52 -7.98 -16.94
C ALA A 160 -0.33 -9.17 -17.90
N ALA A 161 -1.22 -10.16 -17.80
CA ALA A 161 -1.25 -11.36 -18.62
C ALA A 161 -2.44 -11.35 -19.59
#